data_AF-Q7V8H6-F1
#
_entry.id   AF-Q7V8H6-F1
#
_cell.length_a   1.000
_cell.length_b   1.000
_cell.length_c   1.000
_cell.angle_alpha   90.00
_cell.angle_beta   90.00
_cell.angle_gamma   90.00
#
_symmetry.space_group_name_H-M   'P 1'
#
loop_
_entity.id
_entity.type
_entity.pdbx_description
1 polymer ?
#
loop_
_entity_poly.entity_id
_entity_poly.type
_entity_poly.pdbx_seq_one_letter_code
_entity_poly.pdbx_strand_id
1 'polypeptide(L)'
;MEAGKVAGKVQKTDQEQDAFVLDRRRRLHELVVALIQQQDELKLLDGEAPHLDIAASSAQAHDPARWLDRNRRVLQRYQALVRSAVTIDALLDAE
;
A
#
# COMPACT_ATOMS: atom_id res chain seq x y z
N MET A 1 -30.48 -19.46 -31.32
CA MET A 1 -29.02 -19.68 -31.18
C MET A 1 -28.26 -18.46 -30.64
N GLU A 2 -28.94 -17.39 -30.20
CA GLU A 2 -28.26 -16.14 -29.78
C GLU A 2 -27.81 -16.16 -28.31
N ALA A 3 -28.58 -16.80 -27.42
CA ALA A 3 -28.29 -16.88 -25.98
C ALA A 3 -26.94 -17.53 -25.63
N GLY A 4 -26.52 -18.58 -26.35
CA GLY A 4 -25.23 -19.24 -26.13
C GLY A 4 -24.01 -18.39 -26.55
N LYS A 5 -24.18 -17.52 -27.55
CA LYS A 5 -23.12 -16.62 -28.04
C LYS A 5 -22.91 -15.44 -27.10
N VAL A 6 -23.99 -14.94 -26.50
CA VAL A 6 -23.92 -13.85 -25.50
C VAL A 6 -23.28 -14.36 -24.21
N ALA A 7 -23.65 -15.56 -23.72
CA ALA A 7 -23.05 -16.15 -22.52
C ALA A 7 -21.53 -16.38 -22.65
N GLY A 8 -21.06 -16.89 -23.80
CA GLY A 8 -19.64 -17.10 -24.05
C GLY A 8 -18.85 -15.79 -24.19
N LYS A 9 -19.48 -14.71 -24.67
CA LYS A 9 -18.84 -13.40 -24.77
C LYS A 9 -18.66 -12.74 -23.39
N VAL A 10 -19.64 -12.88 -22.49
CA VAL A 10 -19.57 -12.36 -21.11
C VAL A 10 -18.50 -13.08 -20.29
N GLN A 11 -18.44 -14.41 -20.36
CA GLN A 11 -17.40 -15.18 -19.64
C GLN A 11 -15.99 -14.82 -20.10
N LYS A 12 -15.81 -14.60 -21.41
CA LYS A 12 -14.52 -14.21 -21.97
C LYS A 12 -14.09 -12.82 -21.49
N THR A 13 -15.02 -11.86 -21.43
CA THR A 13 -14.71 -10.50 -20.95
C THR A 13 -14.38 -10.48 -19.46
N ASP A 14 -15.02 -11.32 -18.64
CA ASP A 14 -14.72 -11.40 -17.21
C ASP A 14 -13.32 -12.00 -16.96
N GLN A 15 -12.95 -13.05 -17.70
CA GLN A 15 -11.61 -13.64 -17.62
C GLN A 15 -10.50 -12.67 -18.06
N GLU A 16 -10.74 -11.90 -19.11
CA GLU A 16 -9.80 -10.87 -19.57
C GLU A 16 -9.65 -9.72 -18.55
N GLN A 17 -10.75 -9.33 -17.90
CA GLN A 17 -10.72 -8.33 -16.82
C GLN A 17 -9.96 -8.83 -15.59
N ASP A 18 -10.20 -10.07 -15.16
CA ASP A 18 -9.50 -10.67 -14.02
C ASP A 18 -7.99 -10.75 -14.29
N ALA A 19 -7.61 -11.18 -15.49
CA ALA A 19 -6.20 -11.24 -15.90
C ALA A 19 -5.56 -9.84 -15.88
N PHE A 20 -6.26 -8.82 -16.38
CA PHE A 20 -5.79 -7.44 -16.36
C PHE A 20 -5.59 -6.91 -14.92
N VAL A 21 -6.55 -7.15 -14.03
CA VAL A 21 -6.46 -6.73 -12.62
C VAL A 21 -5.29 -7.41 -11.91
N LEU A 22 -5.07 -8.69 -12.17
CA LEU A 22 -3.94 -9.44 -11.60
C LEU A 22 -2.60 -8.91 -12.11
N ASP A 23 -2.48 -8.64 -13.42
CA ASP A 23 -1.26 -8.10 -14.00
C ASP A 23 -0.94 -6.70 -13.44
N ARG A 24 -1.94 -5.81 -13.40
CA ARG A 24 -1.77 -4.48 -12.81
C ARG A 24 -1.35 -4.54 -11.34
N ARG A 25 -1.97 -5.42 -10.55
CA ARG A 25 -1.58 -5.64 -9.14
C ARG A 25 -0.14 -6.12 -9.02
N ARG A 26 0.31 -7.00 -9.91
CA ARG A 26 1.69 -7.50 -9.94
C ARG A 26 2.67 -6.37 -10.26
N ARG A 27 2.41 -5.56 -11.30
CA ARG A 27 3.27 -4.42 -11.67
C ARG A 27 3.37 -3.40 -10.54
N LEU A 28 2.25 -3.02 -9.93
CA LEU A 28 2.24 -2.11 -8.78
C LEU A 28 3.06 -2.66 -7.61
N HIS A 29 2.95 -3.96 -7.32
CA HIS A 29 3.75 -4.60 -6.29
C HIS A 29 5.26 -4.51 -6.61
N GLU A 30 5.66 -4.83 -7.84
CA GLU A 30 7.05 -4.76 -8.29
C GLU A 30 7.60 -3.32 -8.19
N LEU A 31 6.81 -2.31 -8.60
CA LEU A 31 7.17 -0.89 -8.46
C LEU A 31 7.32 -0.47 -6.99
N VAL A 32 6.40 -0.87 -6.10
CA VAL A 32 6.50 -0.56 -4.66
C VAL A 32 7.75 -1.19 -4.06
N VAL A 33 8.05 -2.45 -4.39
CA VAL A 33 9.27 -3.14 -3.91
C VAL A 33 10.52 -2.40 -4.39
N ALA A 34 10.58 -2.01 -5.66
CA ALA A 34 11.71 -1.26 -6.20
C ALA A 34 11.89 0.10 -5.50
N LEU A 35 10.80 0.84 -5.28
CA LEU A 35 10.83 2.12 -4.58
C LEU A 35 11.28 1.98 -3.13
N ILE A 36 10.85 0.92 -2.43
CA ILE A 36 11.30 0.59 -1.06
C ILE A 36 12.80 0.31 -1.03
N GLN A 37 13.32 -0.47 -1.99
CA GLN A 37 14.74 -0.81 -2.08
C GLN A 37 15.65 0.41 -2.35
N GLN A 38 15.10 1.48 -2.92
CA GLN A 38 15.83 2.74 -3.14
C GLN A 38 15.87 3.65 -1.89
N GLN A 39 15.18 3.31 -0.79
CA GLN A 39 15.19 4.15 0.41
C GLN A 39 16.37 3.79 1.31
N ASP A 40 17.19 4.78 1.68
CA ASP A 40 18.39 4.59 2.53
C ASP A 40 18.04 4.07 3.94
N GLU A 41 16.99 4.59 4.56
CA GLU A 41 16.50 4.14 5.87
C GLU A 41 14.98 4.22 5.95
N LEU A 42 14.32 3.08 5.79
CA LEU A 42 12.87 2.99 5.92
C LEU A 42 12.50 2.53 7.33
N LYS A 43 12.11 3.50 8.16
CA LYS A 43 11.69 3.23 9.54
C LYS A 43 10.37 2.47 9.54
N LEU A 44 10.30 1.43 10.37
CA LEU A 44 9.07 0.68 10.63
C LEU A 44 8.19 1.38 11.67
N LEU A 45 6.91 1.00 11.68
CA LEU A 45 5.98 1.39 12.73
C LEU A 45 6.44 0.81 14.06
N ASP A 46 6.27 1.62 15.10
CA ASP A 46 6.46 1.19 16.47
C ASP A 46 5.20 0.46 16.94
N GLY A 47 5.30 -0.85 17.13
CA GLY A 47 4.18 -1.74 17.44
C GLY A 47 3.78 -1.79 18.92
N GLU A 48 4.65 -1.28 19.81
CA GLU A 48 4.36 -1.21 21.23
C GLU A 48 3.68 0.13 21.52
N ALA A 49 2.36 0.09 21.70
CA ALA A 49 1.63 1.28 22.12
C ALA A 49 2.07 1.65 23.55
N PRO A 50 2.37 2.93 23.84
CA PRO A 50 2.75 3.33 25.18
C PRO A 50 1.62 3.01 26.15
N HIS A 51 1.96 2.33 27.25
CA HIS A 51 1.01 2.02 28.30
C HIS A 51 0.47 3.32 28.89
N LEU A 52 -0.85 3.53 28.75
CA LEU A 52 -1.56 4.68 29.31
C LEU A 52 -1.82 4.50 30.82
N ASP A 53 -0.89 3.88 31.55
CA ASP A 53 -1.03 3.72 33.00
C ASP A 53 -0.80 5.08 33.66
N ILE A 54 -1.91 5.69 34.08
CA ILE A 54 -2.01 7.03 34.69
C ILE A 54 -1.13 7.15 35.96
N ALA A 55 -0.66 6.03 36.54
CA ALA A 55 0.09 5.99 37.78
C ALA A 55 1.63 6.10 37.62
N ALA A 56 2.20 5.92 36.41
CA ALA A 56 3.65 5.89 36.23
C ALA A 56 4.19 7.21 35.67
N SER A 57 4.38 8.21 36.53
CA SER A 57 5.02 9.49 36.18
C SER A 57 6.54 9.36 35.98
N SER A 58 6.98 8.50 35.06
CA SER A 58 8.36 8.56 34.54
C SER A 58 8.33 9.23 33.17
N ALA A 59 8.59 10.54 33.19
CA ALA A 59 8.35 11.50 32.11
C ALA A 59 9.19 11.30 30.81
N GLN A 60 9.81 10.15 30.60
CA GLN A 60 10.73 9.91 29.48
C GLN A 60 10.49 8.62 28.69
N ALA A 61 9.75 7.63 29.23
CA ALA A 61 9.57 6.32 28.56
C ALA A 61 8.23 6.16 27.81
N HIS A 62 7.20 6.94 28.16
CA HIS A 62 5.85 6.78 27.61
C HIS A 62 5.23 8.14 27.26
N ASP A 63 5.62 8.72 26.13
CA ASP A 63 4.91 9.86 25.53
C ASP A 63 4.07 9.37 24.34
N PRO A 64 2.76 9.14 24.53
CA PRO A 64 1.85 8.71 23.47
C PRO A 64 1.79 9.66 22.28
N ALA A 65 1.95 10.97 22.51
CA ALA A 65 1.94 11.94 21.43
C ALA A 65 3.17 11.76 20.53
N ARG A 66 4.36 11.57 21.12
CA ARG A 66 5.58 11.28 20.35
C ARG A 66 5.53 9.97 19.58
N TRP A 67 4.98 8.91 20.18
CA TRP A 67 4.76 7.63 19.51
C TRP A 67 3.83 7.79 18.31
N LEU A 68 2.69 8.47 18.50
CA LEU A 68 1.72 8.71 17.43
C LEU A 68 2.31 9.55 16.30
N ASP A 69 3.03 10.62 16.64
CA ASP A 69 3.70 11.48 15.66
C ASP A 69 4.77 10.72 14.85
N ARG A 70 5.53 9.85 15.53
CA ARG A 70 6.50 8.96 14.85
C ARG A 70 5.78 8.05 13.86
N ASN A 71 4.76 7.31 14.30
CA ASN A 71 4.03 6.38 13.45
C ASN A 71 3.30 7.08 12.30
N ARG A 72 2.76 8.28 12.53
CA ARG A 72 2.16 9.11 11.48
C ARG A 72 3.19 9.50 10.42
N ARG A 73 4.39 9.93 10.81
CA ARG A 73 5.48 10.24 9.86
C ARG A 73 5.91 9.01 9.06
N VAL A 74 6.00 7.85 9.72
CA VAL A 74 6.33 6.58 9.05
C VAL A 74 5.27 6.23 8.01
N LEU A 75 3.98 6.21 8.40
CA LEU A 75 2.87 5.94 7.48
C LEU A 75 2.87 6.87 6.28
N GLN A 76 3.11 8.17 6.49
CA GLN A 76 3.16 9.15 5.40
C GLN A 76 4.26 8.83 4.38
N ARG A 77 5.42 8.32 4.81
CA ARG A 77 6.49 7.91 3.90
C ARG A 77 6.09 6.69 3.07
N TYR A 78 5.55 5.65 3.70
CA TYR A 78 5.04 4.48 2.97
C TYR A 78 3.93 4.86 1.98
N GLN A 79 3.01 5.72 2.39
CA GLN A 79 1.95 6.23 1.52
C GLN A 79 2.49 7.06 0.34
N ALA A 80 3.58 7.80 0.52
CA ALA A 80 4.24 8.50 -0.58
C ALA A 80 4.79 7.50 -1.61
N LEU A 81 5.48 6.44 -1.17
CA LEU A 81 6.00 5.40 -2.06
C LEU A 81 4.89 4.69 -2.84
N VAL A 82 3.80 4.32 -2.17
CA VAL A 82 2.64 3.69 -2.84
C VAL A 82 2.01 4.63 -3.87
N ARG A 83 1.83 5.90 -3.53
CA ARG A 83 1.30 6.90 -4.48
C ARG A 83 2.22 7.07 -5.69
N SER A 84 3.53 7.12 -5.47
CA SER A 84 4.51 7.17 -6.57
C SER A 84 4.43 5.94 -7.47
N ALA A 85 4.32 4.73 -6.91
CA ALA A 85 4.14 3.51 -7.71
C ALA A 85 2.87 3.57 -8.58
N VAL A 86 1.74 4.03 -8.01
CA VAL A 86 0.48 4.22 -8.75
C VAL A 86 0.63 5.25 -9.86
N THR A 87 1.32 6.36 -9.60
CA THR A 87 1.58 7.37 -10.63
C THR A 87 2.45 6.82 -11.75
N ILE A 88 3.50 6.05 -11.44
CA ILE A 88 4.37 5.43 -12.45
C ILE A 88 3.60 4.40 -13.28
N ASP A 89 2.83 3.51 -12.66
CA ASP A 89 1.97 2.53 -13.38
C ASP A 89 0.98 3.24 -14.33
N ALA A 90 0.36 4.34 -13.88
CA ALA A 90 -0.55 5.12 -14.71
C ALA A 90 0.15 5.84 -15.88
N LEU A 91 1.42 6.24 -15.72
CA LEU A 91 2.22 6.80 -16.80
C LEU A 91 2.63 5.72 -17.81
N LEU A 92 2.94 4.51 -17.34
CA LEU A 92 3.28 3.36 -18.20
C LEU A 92 2.07 2.86 -19.01
N ASP A 93 0.86 2.88 -18.43
CA ASP A 93 -0.38 2.54 -19.15
C ASP A 93 -0.76 3.59 -20.23
N ALA A 94 -0.15 4.79 -20.20
CA ALA A 94 -0.42 5.87 -21.15
C ALA A 94 0.54 5.91 -22.34
N GLU A 95 1.66 5.16 -22.30
CA GLU A 95 2.60 4.97 -23.42
C GLU A 95 2.11 3.93 -24.43
#